data_AF-A0A9P6J7P9-F1
#
_entry.id   AF-A0A9P6J7P9-F1
#
_cell.length_a   1.000
_cell.length_b   1.000
_cell.length_c   1.000
_cell.angle_alpha   90.00
_cell.angle_beta   90.00
_cell.angle_gamma   90.00
#
_symmetry.space_group_name_H-M   'P 1'
#
loop_
_entity.id
_entity.type
_entity.pdbx_description
1 polymer ?
#
loop_
_entity_poly.entity_id
_entity_poly.type
_entity_poly.pdbx_seq_one_letter_code
_entity_poly.pdbx_strand_id
1 'polypeptide(L)'
;MSIPALDLLDVKTGVTLDEKVDIRSLGCTLYAMEYGNSPFWTNQMNQRESIALAVLNGNVRFPTVDQQDQYSAENRALIKAMLVVELAMWLDIHQIIDQVDQLLARPV
;
A
#
# COMPACT_ATOMS: atom_id res chain seq x y z
N MET A 1 10.55 1.71 11.34
CA MET A 1 11.03 1.30 10.01
C MET A 1 10.51 2.33 9.02
N SER A 2 11.35 3.26 8.58
CA SER A 2 10.93 4.38 7.72
C SER A 2 11.10 3.98 6.26
N ILE A 3 10.00 3.65 5.58
CA ILE A 3 10.00 3.54 4.12
C ILE A 3 9.86 4.98 3.60
N PRO A 4 10.81 5.52 2.83
CA PRO A 4 10.66 6.84 2.23
C PRO A 4 9.47 6.81 1.27
N ALA A 5 8.59 7.81 1.37
CA ALA A 5 7.50 8.00 0.42
C ALA A 5 8.06 7.97 -1.01
N LEU A 6 7.40 7.22 -1.91
CA LEU A 6 7.92 6.99 -3.26
C LEU A 6 8.16 8.30 -4.04
N ASP A 7 7.42 9.36 -3.71
CA ASP A 7 7.56 10.67 -4.34
C ASP A 7 8.88 11.37 -3.99
N LEU A 8 9.66 10.85 -3.04
CA LEU A 8 11.02 11.29 -2.73
C LEU A 8 12.11 10.53 -3.53
N LEU A 9 11.75 9.48 -4.26
CA LEU A 9 12.72 8.67 -5.03
C LEU A 9 12.87 9.15 -6.49
N ASP A 10 11.87 9.83 -7.05
CA ASP A 10 11.94 10.49 -8.37
C ASP A 10 11.15 11.82 -8.33
N VAL A 11 11.70 12.80 -7.62
CA VAL A 11 11.10 14.15 -7.52
C VAL A 11 11.21 14.83 -8.88
N LYS A 12 10.22 14.66 -9.75
CA LYS A 12 10.06 15.53 -10.90
C LYS A 12 9.76 16.94 -10.38
N THR A 13 10.63 17.89 -10.71
CA THR A 13 10.43 19.30 -10.37
C THR A 13 9.08 19.77 -10.92
N GLY A 14 8.20 20.25 -10.03
CA GLY A 14 6.85 20.74 -10.39
C GLY A 14 5.67 19.91 -9.88
N VAL A 15 5.90 18.81 -9.16
CA VAL A 15 4.83 18.09 -8.46
C VAL A 15 4.56 18.74 -7.10
N THR A 16 3.32 19.14 -6.86
CA THR A 16 2.87 19.59 -5.54
C THR A 16 2.79 18.38 -4.61
N LEU A 17 3.65 18.34 -3.58
CA LEU A 17 3.47 17.41 -2.47
C LEU A 17 2.18 17.80 -1.74
N ASP A 18 1.21 16.90 -1.73
CA ASP A 18 -0.05 17.03 -1.02
C ASP A 18 -0.17 15.95 0.07
N GLU A 19 -1.26 15.98 0.83
CA GLU A 19 -1.60 15.00 1.87
C GLU A 19 -1.72 13.56 1.35
N LYS A 20 -1.76 13.35 0.03
CA LYS A 20 -1.88 12.02 -0.56
C LYS A 20 -0.57 11.25 -0.48
N VAL A 21 0.56 11.92 -0.24
CA VAL A 21 1.83 11.27 0.06
C VAL A 21 1.73 10.45 1.37
N ASP A 22 0.93 10.90 2.34
CA ASP A 22 0.71 10.18 3.60
C ASP A 22 -0.14 8.91 3.41
N ILE A 23 -1.04 8.88 2.42
CA ILE A 23 -1.92 7.73 2.13
C ILE A 23 -1.11 6.46 1.83
N ARG A 24 0.04 6.60 1.17
CA ARG A 24 0.90 5.45 0.84
C ARG A 24 1.59 4.88 2.07
N SER A 25 1.97 5.74 3.00
CA SER A 25 2.50 5.32 4.30
C SER A 25 1.43 4.64 5.16
N LEU A 26 0.18 5.10 5.08
CA LEU A 26 -0.99 4.48 5.69
C LEU A 26 -1.26 3.08 5.10
N GLY A 27 -1.24 2.93 3.78
CA GLY A 27 -1.43 1.61 3.12
C GLY A 27 -0.34 0.61 3.49
N CYS A 28 0.91 1.06 3.61
CA CYS A 28 2.00 0.22 4.11
C CYS A 28 1.81 -0.17 5.57
N THR A 29 1.35 0.77 6.41
CA THR A 29 1.05 0.52 7.83
C THR A 29 -0.07 -0.50 7.98
N LEU A 30 -1.16 -0.35 7.22
CA LEU A 30 -2.29 -1.28 7.23
C LEU A 30 -1.86 -2.69 6.83
N TYR A 31 -1.15 -2.82 5.70
CA TYR A 31 -0.60 -4.12 5.29
C TYR A 31 0.30 -4.74 6.36
N ALA A 32 1.16 -3.93 7.00
CA ALA A 32 2.07 -4.42 8.04
C ALA A 32 1.33 -4.87 9.32
N MET A 33 0.24 -4.21 9.69
CA MET A 33 -0.61 -4.65 10.80
C MET A 33 -1.27 -6.00 10.50
N GLU A 34 -1.66 -6.21 9.24
CA GLU A 34 -2.37 -7.42 8.82
C GLU A 34 -1.45 -8.64 8.63
N TYR A 35 -0.29 -8.42 8.02
CA TYR A 35 0.61 -9.49 7.56
C TYR A 35 1.96 -9.50 8.29
N GLY A 36 2.18 -8.61 9.25
CA GLY A 36 3.38 -8.54 10.10
C GLY A 36 4.66 -8.11 9.39
N ASN A 37 4.59 -7.74 8.10
CA ASN A 37 5.74 -7.37 7.27
C ASN A 37 5.36 -6.23 6.31
N SER A 38 6.35 -5.54 5.74
CA SER A 38 6.08 -4.51 4.71
C SER A 38 5.55 -5.15 3.41
N PRO A 39 4.63 -4.50 2.67
CA PRO A 39 4.10 -5.00 1.38
C PRO A 39 5.18 -5.19 0.30
N PHE A 40 6.33 -4.54 0.47
CA PHE A 40 7.48 -4.62 -0.45
C PHE A 40 8.62 -5.49 0.10
N TRP A 41 8.40 -6.17 1.23
CA TRP A 41 9.39 -7.05 1.83
C TRP A 41 9.42 -8.41 1.11
N THR A 42 10.62 -8.90 0.83
CA THR A 42 10.85 -10.23 0.27
C THR A 42 11.84 -10.98 1.16
N ASN A 43 11.50 -12.21 1.56
CA ASN A 43 12.38 -13.08 2.35
C ASN A 43 13.56 -13.65 1.55
N GLN A 44 13.67 -13.36 0.26
CA GLN A 44 14.79 -13.83 -0.55
C GLN A 44 15.93 -12.81 -0.47
N MET A 45 16.98 -13.16 0.27
CA MET A 45 18.21 -12.37 0.45
C MET A 45 18.84 -11.91 -0.89
N ASN A 46 18.57 -12.65 -1.98
CA ASN A 46 19.07 -12.40 -3.34
C ASN A 46 18.18 -11.47 -4.19
N GLN A 47 17.03 -10.99 -3.68
CA GLN A 47 16.12 -10.05 -4.36
C GLN A 47 16.06 -8.68 -3.66
N ARG A 48 17.09 -8.32 -2.89
CA ARG A 48 17.22 -6.94 -2.36
C ARG A 48 17.36 -5.91 -3.49
N GLU A 49 17.89 -6.33 -4.63
CA GLU A 49 17.65 -5.73 -5.94
C GLU A 49 16.20 -6.06 -6.33
N SER A 50 15.19 -5.25 -6.08
CA SER A 50 15.20 -3.82 -5.84
C SER A 50 13.86 -3.46 -5.18
N ILE A 51 13.87 -3.29 -3.85
CA ILE A 51 12.72 -2.76 -3.10
C ILE A 51 12.22 -1.46 -3.75
N ALA A 52 13.14 -0.61 -4.21
CA ALA A 52 12.83 0.62 -4.96
C ALA A 52 11.94 0.35 -6.20
N LEU A 53 12.36 -0.53 -7.11
CA LEU A 53 11.56 -0.98 -8.27
C LEU A 53 10.21 -1.62 -7.88
N ALA A 54 10.13 -2.37 -6.77
CA ALA A 54 8.86 -2.94 -6.33
C ALA A 54 7.87 -1.84 -5.89
N VAL A 55 8.38 -0.83 -5.17
CA VAL A 55 7.61 0.35 -4.77
C VAL A 55 7.25 1.20 -6.01
N LEU A 56 8.19 1.36 -6.95
CA LEU A 56 8.00 2.12 -8.20
C LEU A 56 6.99 1.49 -9.15
N ASN A 57 6.91 0.16 -9.18
CA ASN A 57 5.93 -0.57 -9.98
C ASN A 57 4.59 -0.81 -9.24
N GLY A 58 4.48 -0.41 -7.96
CA GLY A 58 3.28 -0.66 -7.15
C GLY A 58 2.96 -2.16 -6.98
N ASN A 59 3.97 -3.03 -7.08
CA ASN A 59 3.76 -4.47 -7.14
C ASN A 59 3.66 -5.07 -5.72
N VAL A 60 2.47 -4.99 -5.14
CA VAL A 60 2.14 -5.53 -3.80
C VAL A 60 1.75 -7.00 -3.91
N ARG A 61 2.40 -7.86 -3.11
CA ARG A 61 2.06 -9.28 -3.01
C ARG A 61 1.26 -9.53 -1.74
N PHE A 62 0.18 -10.28 -1.86
CA PHE A 62 -0.61 -10.76 -0.73
C PHE A 62 -0.41 -12.27 -0.58
N PRO A 63 -0.52 -12.84 0.63
CA PRO A 63 -0.47 -14.28 0.81
C PRO A 63 -1.58 -14.98 -0.01
N THR A 64 -1.30 -16.17 -0.55
CA THR A 64 -2.33 -16.96 -1.24
C THR A 64 -3.25 -17.67 -0.23
N VAL A 65 -4.38 -18.21 -0.71
CA VAL A 65 -5.30 -19.02 0.11
C VAL A 65 -4.58 -20.16 0.82
N ASP A 66 -3.57 -20.76 0.15
CA ASP A 66 -2.72 -21.81 0.71
C ASP A 66 -1.83 -21.32 1.87
N GLN A 67 -1.63 -20.01 2.00
CA GLN A 67 -0.85 -19.35 3.04
C GLN A 67 -1.71 -18.79 4.17
N GLN A 68 -2.97 -19.22 4.30
CA GLN A 68 -3.92 -18.78 5.34
C GLN A 68 -4.19 -17.28 5.33
N ASP A 69 -4.48 -16.69 4.16
CA ASP A 69 -4.95 -15.31 4.11
C ASP A 69 -6.34 -15.20 4.75
N GLN A 70 -6.41 -14.51 5.89
CA GLN A 70 -7.64 -14.37 6.70
C GLN A 70 -8.43 -13.11 6.34
N TYR A 71 -7.88 -12.24 5.49
CA TYR A 71 -8.49 -10.96 5.15
C TYR A 71 -9.38 -11.06 3.91
N SER A 72 -10.37 -10.17 3.80
CA SER A 72 -11.30 -10.16 2.67
C SER A 72 -10.65 -9.64 1.39
N ALA A 73 -11.22 -9.97 0.23
CA ALA A 73 -10.73 -9.48 -1.05
C ALA A 73 -10.88 -7.96 -1.18
N GLU A 74 -11.91 -7.41 -0.57
CA GLU A 74 -12.22 -5.99 -0.51
C GLU A 74 -11.18 -5.24 0.33
N ASN A 75 -10.74 -5.80 1.46
CA ASN A 75 -9.69 -5.21 2.27
C ASN A 75 -8.35 -5.18 1.53
N ARG A 76 -7.99 -6.27 0.83
CA ARG A 76 -6.82 -6.30 -0.06
C ARG A 76 -6.93 -5.28 -1.19
N ALA A 77 -8.13 -5.07 -1.74
CA ALA A 77 -8.36 -4.09 -2.79
C ALA A 77 -8.16 -2.66 -2.26
N LEU A 78 -8.62 -2.36 -1.04
CA LEU A 78 -8.38 -1.09 -0.37
C LEU A 78 -6.87 -0.83 -0.18
N ILE A 79 -6.14 -1.81 0.35
CA ILE A 79 -4.68 -1.70 0.53
C ILE A 79 -3.98 -1.46 -0.83
N LYS A 80 -4.39 -2.17 -1.89
CA LYS A 80 -3.85 -1.94 -3.24
C LYS A 80 -4.14 -0.52 -3.72
N ALA A 81 -5.36 -0.02 -3.52
CA ALA A 81 -5.76 1.33 -3.93
C ALA A 81 -4.95 2.42 -3.21
N MET A 82 -4.62 2.21 -1.93
CA MET A 82 -3.74 3.11 -1.16
C MET A 82 -2.27 3.05 -1.59
N LEU A 83 -1.85 2.00 -2.28
CA LEU A 83 -0.46 1.78 -2.72
C LEU A 83 -0.24 2.10 -4.21
N VAL A 84 -1.26 2.61 -4.90
CA VAL A 84 -1.19 3.01 -6.31
C VAL A 84 -0.13 4.10 -6.53
N VAL A 85 0.67 3.91 -7.58
CA VAL A 85 1.77 4.82 -7.95
C VAL A 85 1.29 6.01 -8.78
N GLU A 86 0.18 5.85 -9.50
CA GLU A 86 -0.34 6.87 -10.40
C GLU A 86 -1.10 7.96 -9.64
N LEU A 87 -0.53 9.18 -9.63
CA LEU A 87 -1.08 10.39 -9.01
C LEU A 87 -2.55 10.64 -9.40
N ALA A 88 -2.91 10.40 -10.66
CA ALA A 88 -4.28 10.62 -11.16
C ALA A 88 -5.32 9.66 -10.57
N MET A 89 -4.86 8.54 -9.99
CA MET A 89 -5.70 7.51 -9.38
C MET A 89 -5.70 7.57 -7.84
N TRP A 90 -5.02 8.55 -7.25
CA TRP A 90 -4.92 8.65 -5.81
C TRP A 90 -6.27 8.98 -5.17
N LEU A 91 -6.71 8.07 -4.31
CA LEU A 91 -7.85 8.27 -3.43
C LEU A 91 -7.61 9.50 -2.53
N ASP A 92 -8.70 10.16 -2.18
CA ASP A 92 -8.72 11.16 -1.11
C ASP A 92 -8.90 10.50 0.25
N ILE A 93 -8.41 11.14 1.33
CA ILE A 93 -8.52 10.60 2.68
C ILE A 93 -9.98 10.34 3.09
N HIS A 94 -10.92 11.18 2.67
CA HIS A 94 -12.34 10.98 2.92
C HIS A 94 -12.88 9.73 2.22
N GLN A 95 -12.44 9.46 1.00
CA GLN A 95 -12.84 8.26 0.24
C GLN A 95 -12.29 6.97 0.88
N ILE A 96 -11.12 7.04 1.53
CA ILE A 96 -10.55 5.91 2.26
C ILE A 96 -11.36 5.64 3.52
N ILE A 97 -11.70 6.69 4.28
CA ILE A 97 -12.54 6.58 5.48
C ILE A 97 -13.88 5.94 5.13
N ASP A 98 -14.55 6.43 4.07
CA ASP A 98 -15.84 5.87 3.63
C ASP A 98 -15.75 4.38 3.29
N GLN A 99 -14.67 3.95 2.64
CA GLN A 99 -14.44 2.53 2.30
C GLN A 99 -14.19 1.68 3.56
N VAL A 100 -13.43 2.20 4.52
CA VAL A 100 -13.20 1.52 5.81
C VAL A 100 -14.50 1.38 6.57
N ASP A 101 -15.32 2.43 6.65
CA ASP A 101 -16.62 2.38 7.33
C ASP A 101 -17.56 1.37 6.69
N GLN A 102 -17.57 1.27 5.35
CA GLN A 102 -18.32 0.23 4.64
C GLN A 102 -17.84 -1.19 4.95
N LEU A 103 -16.53 -1.39 5.07
CA LEU A 103 -15.95 -2.67 5.46
C LEU A 103 -16.34 -3.04 6.90
N LEU A 104 -16.33 -2.08 7.82
CA LEU A 104 -16.67 -2.28 9.23
C LEU A 104 -18.17 -2.49 9.46
N ALA A 105 -19.02 -1.84 8.66
CA ALA A 105 -20.48 -1.99 8.75
C ALA A 105 -20.98 -3.35 8.24
N ARG A 106 -20.11 -4.15 7.61
CA ARG A 106 -20.47 -5.46 7.09
C ARG A 106 -20.56 -6.48 8.24
N PRO A 107 -21.67 -7.22 8.35
CA PRO A 107 -21.77 -8.28 9.35
C PRO A 107 -20.75 -9.40 9.05
N VAL A 108 -20.05 -9.84 10.10
CA VAL A 108 -19.09 -10.95 10.11
C VAL A 108 -19.80 -12.30 10.02
#